data_AF-A0A8D8AQI4-F1
#
_entry.id   AF-A0A8D8AQI4-F1
#
_cell.length_a   1.000
_cell.length_b   1.000
_cell.length_c   1.000
_cell.angle_alpha   90.00
_cell.angle_beta   90.00
_cell.angle_gamma   90.00
#
_symmetry.space_group_name_H-M   'P 1'
#
loop_
_entity.id
_entity.type
_entity.pdbx_description
1 polymer ?
#
loop_
_entity_poly.entity_id
_entity_poly.type
_entity_poly.pdbx_seq_one_letter_code
_entity_poly.pdbx_strand_id
1 'polypeptide(L)'
;MANERSDLNTGMRCVKYMIFVINFMFLLTAILLVTVGSAIGTIFGDFDTFIDSHFSSPAQLLVAIGFIMMFVSIFGCVGAVRESTAMINIYGVLLALVFVLEVAAAISAFALRGQVTEMVRRTINQSMVSYNSNHYVEKSVDFMQSALECCGVENYQDWRFFLE
;
A
#
# COMPACT_ATOMS: atom_id res chain seq x y z
N MET A 1 -8.02 38.31 27.59
CA MET A 1 -8.49 38.78 26.26
C MET A 1 -7.38 38.88 25.20
N ALA A 2 -6.34 39.72 25.34
CA ALA A 2 -5.26 39.81 24.33
C ALA A 2 -4.37 38.54 24.26
N ASN A 3 -4.03 37.97 25.43
CA ASN A 3 -3.22 36.74 25.53
C ASN A 3 -3.91 35.52 24.89
N GLU A 4 -5.22 35.36 25.14
CA GLU A 4 -6.02 34.28 24.53
C GLU A 4 -6.06 34.36 23.00
N ARG A 5 -6.05 35.59 22.44
CA ARG A 5 -6.08 35.81 20.99
C ARG A 5 -4.71 35.55 20.33
N SER A 6 -3.60 35.77 21.04
CA SER A 6 -2.25 35.41 20.57
C SER A 6 -1.96 33.91 20.67
N ASP A 7 -2.45 33.25 21.72
CA ASP A 7 -2.31 31.80 21.91
C ASP A 7 -3.07 31.05 20.80
N LEU A 8 -4.29 31.51 20.48
CA LEU A 8 -5.10 30.96 19.38
C LEU A 8 -4.42 31.13 18.01
N ASN A 9 -3.82 32.30 17.75
CA ASN A 9 -3.10 32.57 16.49
C ASN A 9 -1.83 31.72 16.34
N THR A 10 -1.13 31.48 17.45
CA THR A 10 0.06 30.61 17.47
C THR A 10 -0.32 29.16 17.23
N GLY A 11 -1.39 28.68 17.88
CA GLY A 11 -1.91 27.32 17.70
C GLY A 11 -2.34 27.03 16.25
N MET A 12 -3.09 27.93 15.62
CA MET A 12 -3.52 27.75 14.23
C MET A 12 -2.33 27.69 13.25
N ARG A 13 -1.29 28.49 13.48
CA ARG A 13 -0.06 28.44 12.68
C ARG A 13 0.66 27.10 12.86
N CYS A 14 0.78 26.61 14.09
CA CYS A 14 1.39 25.31 14.37
C CYS A 14 0.65 24.16 13.67
N VAL A 15 -0.69 24.14 13.77
CA VAL A 15 -1.53 23.13 13.12
C VAL A 15 -1.36 23.17 11.60
N LYS A 16 -1.33 24.37 11.00
CA LYS A 16 -1.11 24.54 9.55
C LYS A 16 0.21 23.91 9.11
N TYR A 17 1.30 24.19 9.82
CA TYR A 17 2.61 23.63 9.51
C TYR A 17 2.66 22.11 9.71
N MET A 18 2.04 21.59 10.77
CA MET A 18 1.93 20.14 10.97
C MET A 18 1.20 19.44 9.82
N ILE A 19 0.04 19.98 9.40
CA ILE A 19 -0.74 19.42 8.28
C ILE A 19 0.10 19.43 7.01
N PHE A 20 0.80 20.54 6.72
CA PHE A 20 1.65 20.64 5.54
C PHE A 20 2.78 19.61 5.55
N VAL A 21 3.52 19.50 6.66
CA VAL A 21 4.66 18.56 6.77
C VAL A 21 4.18 17.10 6.68
N ILE A 22 3.09 16.74 7.36
CA ILE A 22 2.55 15.39 7.34
C ILE A 22 2.09 15.00 5.92
N ASN A 23 1.34 15.88 5.25
CA ASN A 23 0.89 15.62 3.86
C ASN A 23 2.06 15.58 2.88
N PHE A 24 3.11 16.38 3.10
CA PHE A 24 4.33 16.29 2.28
C PHE A 24 5.04 14.94 2.45
N MET A 25 5.15 14.43 3.68
CA MET A 25 5.71 13.10 3.93
C MET A 25 4.86 12.00 3.26
N PHE A 26 3.54 12.06 3.39
CA PHE A 26 2.65 11.12 2.71
C PHE A 26 2.75 11.18 1.19
N LEU A 27 2.95 12.36 0.61
CA LEU A 27 3.19 12.52 -0.82
C LEU A 27 4.46 11.79 -1.27
N LEU A 28 5.57 11.91 -0.51
CA LEU A 28 6.81 11.19 -0.80
C LEU A 28 6.61 9.67 -0.71
N THR A 29 5.94 9.20 0.33
CA THR A 29 5.59 7.77 0.48
C THR A 29 4.72 7.28 -0.67
N ALA A 30 3.72 8.07 -1.10
CA ALA A 30 2.85 7.73 -2.21
C ALA A 30 3.62 7.58 -3.53
N ILE A 31 4.56 8.48 -3.81
CA ILE A 31 5.43 8.40 -5.01
C ILE A 31 6.29 7.13 -4.96
N LEU A 32 6.87 6.81 -3.79
CA LEU A 32 7.65 5.58 -3.61
C LEU A 32 6.80 4.34 -3.87
N LEU A 33 5.58 4.28 -3.34
CA LEU A 33 4.68 3.13 -3.54
C LEU A 33 4.25 2.95 -4.99
N VAL A 34 3.94 4.04 -5.71
CA VAL A 34 3.63 3.98 -7.15
C VAL A 34 4.86 3.50 -7.94
N THR A 35 6.05 3.99 -7.59
CA THR A 35 7.29 3.61 -8.29
C THR A 35 7.63 2.14 -8.07
N VAL A 36 7.60 1.67 -6.82
CA VAL A 36 7.87 0.27 -6.48
C VAL A 36 6.79 -0.65 -7.07
N GLY A 37 5.52 -0.31 -6.90
CA GLY A 37 4.42 -1.11 -7.41
C GLY A 37 4.41 -1.22 -8.94
N SER A 38 4.71 -0.13 -9.65
CA SER A 38 4.80 -0.16 -11.12
C SER A 38 6.03 -0.91 -11.63
N ALA A 39 7.18 -0.80 -10.96
CA ALA A 39 8.37 -1.58 -11.28
C ALA A 39 8.14 -3.09 -11.11
N ILE A 40 7.43 -3.51 -10.05
CA ILE A 40 7.01 -4.90 -9.89
C ILE A 40 6.04 -5.27 -11.02
N GLY A 41 5.03 -4.44 -11.29
CA GLY A 41 4.07 -4.68 -12.37
C GLY A 41 4.72 -4.89 -13.74
N THR A 42 5.76 -4.15 -14.11
CA THR A 42 6.43 -4.30 -15.42
C THR A 42 7.38 -5.50 -15.49
N ILE A 43 8.01 -5.88 -14.37
CA ILE A 43 8.93 -7.04 -14.33
C ILE A 43 8.14 -8.36 -14.33
N PHE A 44 6.96 -8.38 -13.72
CA PHE A 44 6.10 -9.58 -13.61
C PHE A 44 4.92 -9.58 -14.60
N GLY A 45 4.68 -8.47 -15.32
CA GLY A 45 3.51 -8.23 -16.16
C GLY A 45 3.50 -8.90 -17.54
N ASP A 46 4.60 -9.51 -17.99
CA ASP A 46 4.58 -10.33 -19.22
C ASP A 46 3.71 -11.60 -19.07
N PHE A 47 3.22 -11.89 -17.86
CA PHE A 47 2.27 -12.99 -17.56
C PHE A 47 0.79 -12.54 -17.46
N ASP A 48 0.47 -11.24 -17.60
CA ASP A 48 -0.90 -10.70 -17.50
C ASP A 48 -1.83 -11.12 -18.65
N THR A 49 -1.36 -11.89 -19.63
CA THR A 49 -2.24 -12.54 -20.62
C THR A 49 -2.93 -13.79 -20.11
N PHE A 50 -2.63 -14.26 -18.90
CA PHE A 50 -3.17 -15.53 -18.36
C PHE A 50 -3.84 -15.43 -16.98
N ILE A 51 -3.79 -14.30 -16.28
CA ILE A 51 -4.46 -14.14 -14.98
C ILE A 51 -5.87 -13.60 -15.19
N ASP A 52 -6.82 -14.47 -14.88
CA ASP A 52 -8.25 -14.22 -14.89
C ASP A 52 -8.58 -12.88 -14.22
N SER A 53 -9.39 -12.08 -14.92
CA SER A 53 -9.75 -10.66 -14.70
C SER A 53 -10.32 -10.26 -13.32
N HIS A 54 -10.29 -11.16 -12.33
CA HIS A 54 -10.99 -10.99 -11.06
C HIS A 54 -10.08 -10.76 -9.84
N PHE A 55 -8.77 -11.02 -9.94
CA PHE A 55 -7.83 -10.81 -8.82
C PHE A 55 -6.67 -9.87 -9.21
N SER A 56 -6.72 -8.64 -8.72
CA SER A 56 -5.60 -7.69 -8.86
C SER A 56 -4.37 -8.21 -8.12
N SER A 57 -3.22 -8.24 -8.80
CA SER A 57 -1.93 -8.55 -8.19
C SER A 57 -1.67 -7.61 -7.00
N PRO A 58 -1.03 -8.06 -5.90
CA PRO A 58 -0.64 -7.19 -4.79
C PRO A 58 0.13 -5.94 -5.24
N ALA A 59 0.92 -6.04 -6.31
CA ALA A 59 1.63 -4.91 -6.91
C ALA A 59 0.68 -3.85 -7.49
N GLN A 60 -0.38 -4.26 -8.18
CA GLN A 60 -1.39 -3.35 -8.75
C GLN A 60 -2.19 -2.64 -7.65
N LEU A 61 -2.50 -3.35 -6.55
CA LEU A 61 -3.13 -2.74 -5.37
C LEU A 61 -2.24 -1.68 -4.74
N LEU A 62 -0.92 -1.94 -4.65
CA LEU A 62 0.04 -0.98 -4.12
C LEU A 62 0.08 0.33 -4.95
N VAL A 63 0.03 0.21 -6.28
CA VAL A 63 -0.05 1.35 -7.20
C VAL A 63 -1.35 2.13 -7.00
N ALA A 64 -2.50 1.44 -6.92
CA ALA A 64 -3.80 2.07 -6.71
C ALA A 64 -3.86 2.86 -5.39
N ILE A 65 -3.39 2.25 -4.30
CA ILE A 65 -3.29 2.91 -2.98
C ILE A 65 -2.35 4.13 -3.05
N GLY A 66 -1.21 4.00 -3.74
CA GLY A 66 -0.27 5.10 -3.96
C GLY A 66 -0.93 6.30 -4.66
N PHE A 67 -1.71 6.08 -5.72
CA PHE A 67 -2.44 7.16 -6.39
C PHE A 67 -3.47 7.83 -5.46
N ILE A 68 -4.27 7.04 -4.72
CA ILE A 68 -5.25 7.57 -3.78
C ILE A 68 -4.56 8.47 -2.73
N MET A 69 -3.48 7.99 -2.13
CA MET A 69 -2.71 8.76 -1.15
C MET A 69 -2.08 10.01 -1.76
N MET A 70 -1.60 9.94 -3.00
CA MET A 70 -1.07 11.11 -3.72
C MET A 70 -2.15 12.18 -3.89
N PHE A 71 -3.35 11.81 -4.33
CA PHE A 71 -4.48 12.74 -4.45
C PHE A 71 -4.84 13.36 -3.10
N VAL A 72 -5.08 12.54 -2.07
CA VAL A 72 -5.44 13.03 -0.72
C VAL A 72 -4.38 13.98 -0.17
N SER A 73 -3.09 13.66 -0.34
CA SER A 73 -1.97 14.49 0.11
C SER A 73 -1.88 15.82 -0.63
N ILE A 74 -2.14 15.85 -1.93
CA ILE A 74 -2.18 17.09 -2.72
C ILE A 74 -3.32 17.98 -2.24
N PHE A 75 -4.52 17.43 -2.01
CA PHE A 75 -5.64 18.19 -1.44
C PHE A 75 -5.31 18.74 -0.05
N GLY A 76 -4.64 17.96 0.80
CA GLY A 76 -4.16 18.42 2.10
C GLY A 76 -3.16 19.58 2.02
N CYS A 77 -2.15 19.45 1.15
CA CYS A 77 -1.16 20.50 0.91
C CYS A 77 -1.79 21.79 0.34
N VAL A 78 -2.64 21.67 -0.69
CA VAL A 78 -3.31 22.82 -1.31
C VAL A 78 -4.30 23.48 -0.34
N GLY A 79 -5.04 22.69 0.44
CA GLY A 79 -5.94 23.18 1.48
C GLY A 79 -5.21 23.96 2.56
N ALA A 80 -4.05 23.45 3.01
CA ALA A 80 -3.20 24.13 3.97
C ALA A 80 -2.62 25.44 3.41
N VAL A 81 -2.13 25.45 2.16
CA VAL A 81 -1.52 26.65 1.54
C VAL A 81 -2.56 27.73 1.26
N ARG A 82 -3.73 27.36 0.72
CA ARG A 82 -4.78 28.32 0.32
C ARG A 82 -5.60 28.88 1.49
N GLU A 83 -5.35 28.44 2.73
CA GLU A 83 -6.10 28.83 3.94
C GLU A 83 -7.63 28.73 3.75
N SER A 84 -8.08 27.84 2.86
CA SER A 84 -9.48 27.72 2.50
C SER A 84 -10.14 26.70 3.43
N THR A 85 -11.00 27.18 4.32
CA THR A 85 -11.76 26.33 5.26
C THR A 85 -12.56 25.26 4.52
N ALA A 86 -13.10 25.55 3.33
CA ALA A 86 -13.82 24.59 2.52
C ALA A 86 -12.94 23.42 2.05
N MET A 87 -11.71 23.70 1.59
CA MET A 87 -10.77 22.65 1.16
C MET A 87 -10.30 21.78 2.33
N ILE A 88 -10.05 22.39 3.50
CA ILE A 88 -9.65 21.65 4.71
C ILE A 88 -10.81 20.76 5.20
N ASN A 89 -12.05 21.23 5.12
CA ASN A 89 -13.23 20.42 5.45
C ASN A 89 -13.39 19.24 4.48
N ILE A 90 -13.22 19.44 3.17
CA ILE A 90 -13.25 18.36 2.18
C ILE A 90 -12.15 17.33 2.47
N TYR A 91 -10.93 17.79 2.77
CA TYR A 91 -9.84 16.91 3.19
C TYR A 91 -10.21 16.08 4.42
N GLY A 92 -10.84 16.69 5.43
CA GLY A 92 -11.34 15.97 6.61
C GLY A 92 -12.39 14.90 6.28
N VAL A 93 -13.34 15.21 5.38
CA VAL A 93 -14.34 14.24 4.91
C VAL A 93 -13.70 13.09 4.14
N LEU A 94 -12.73 13.37 3.28
CA LEU A 94 -11.98 12.34 2.55
C LEU A 94 -11.22 11.41 3.52
N LEU A 95 -10.54 11.96 4.53
CA LEU A 95 -9.86 11.15 5.54
C LEU A 95 -10.85 10.30 6.36
N ALA A 96 -12.00 10.85 6.74
CA ALA A 96 -13.02 10.10 7.45
C ALA A 96 -13.56 8.92 6.61
N LEU A 97 -13.74 9.14 5.30
CA LEU A 97 -14.16 8.08 4.38
C LEU A 97 -13.09 6.99 4.25
N VAL A 98 -11.82 7.38 4.09
CA VAL A 98 -10.70 6.42 4.05
C VAL A 98 -10.63 5.61 5.35
N PHE A 99 -10.79 6.25 6.51
CA PHE A 99 -10.81 5.57 7.80
C PHE A 99 -11.93 4.53 7.90
N VAL A 100 -13.14 4.86 7.43
CA VAL A 100 -14.26 3.89 7.38
C VAL A 100 -13.93 2.71 6.46
N LEU A 101 -13.31 2.97 5.30
CA LEU A 101 -12.87 1.92 4.38
C LEU A 101 -11.79 1.03 5.00
N GLU A 102 -10.82 1.60 5.71
CA GLU A 102 -9.77 0.84 6.42
C GLU A 102 -10.36 -0.07 7.49
N VAL A 103 -11.31 0.42 8.29
CA VAL A 103 -12.01 -0.40 9.29
C VAL A 103 -12.79 -1.52 8.62
N ALA A 104 -13.51 -1.25 7.53
CA ALA A 104 -14.23 -2.26 6.78
C ALA A 104 -13.28 -3.32 6.18
N ALA A 105 -12.14 -2.89 5.63
CA ALA A 105 -11.11 -3.77 5.11
C ALA A 105 -10.49 -4.64 6.20
N ALA A 106 -10.19 -4.08 7.38
CA ALA A 106 -9.65 -4.82 8.53
C ALA A 106 -10.63 -5.89 9.03
N ILE A 107 -11.92 -5.54 9.17
CA ILE A 107 -12.97 -6.49 9.55
C ILE A 107 -13.07 -7.60 8.50
N SER A 108 -13.05 -7.24 7.20
CA SER A 108 -13.13 -8.20 6.10
C SER A 108 -11.92 -9.15 6.09
N ALA A 109 -10.71 -8.62 6.27
CA ALA A 109 -9.48 -9.41 6.35
C ALA A 109 -9.51 -10.42 7.51
N PHE A 110 -10.04 -10.01 8.67
CA PHE A 110 -10.18 -10.91 9.81
C PHE A 110 -11.27 -11.97 9.61
N ALA A 111 -12.42 -11.57 9.06
CA ALA A 111 -13.55 -12.46 8.78
C ALA A 111 -13.18 -13.51 7.71
N LEU A 112 -12.41 -13.11 6.70
CA LEU A 112 -12.00 -13.94 5.56
C LEU A 112 -10.58 -14.50 5.70
N ARG A 113 -9.99 -14.50 6.90
CA ARG A 113 -8.59 -14.92 7.14
C ARG A 113 -8.24 -16.27 6.51
N GLY A 114 -9.17 -17.23 6.54
CA GLY A 114 -8.94 -18.55 5.95
C GLY A 114 -8.81 -18.51 4.43
N GLN A 115 -9.65 -17.70 3.77
CA GLN A 115 -9.58 -17.50 2.31
C GLN A 115 -8.32 -16.73 1.92
N VAL A 116 -7.95 -15.71 2.69
CA VAL A 116 -6.70 -14.96 2.47
C VAL A 116 -5.48 -15.88 2.62
N THR A 117 -5.46 -16.73 3.65
CA THR A 117 -4.36 -17.69 3.85
C THR A 117 -4.24 -18.66 2.68
N GLU A 118 -5.36 -19.21 2.21
CA GLU A 118 -5.39 -20.12 1.06
C GLU A 118 -4.98 -19.41 -0.24
N MET A 119 -5.41 -18.16 -0.44
CA MET A 119 -4.97 -17.35 -1.58
C MET A 119 -3.45 -17.17 -1.56
N VAL A 120 -2.88 -16.73 -0.43
CA VAL A 120 -1.43 -16.54 -0.28
C VAL A 120 -0.69 -17.85 -0.54
N ARG A 121 -1.16 -18.96 0.03
CA ARG A 121 -0.57 -20.30 -0.18
C ARG A 121 -0.55 -20.67 -1.67
N ARG A 122 -1.64 -20.43 -2.40
CA ARG A 122 -1.71 -20.68 -3.85
C ARG A 122 -0.75 -19.81 -4.64
N THR A 123 -0.68 -18.51 -4.34
CA THR A 123 0.22 -17.58 -5.03
C THR A 123 1.68 -17.95 -4.82
N ILE A 124 2.08 -18.34 -3.60
CA ILE A 124 3.46 -18.78 -3.34
C ILE A 124 3.74 -20.11 -4.06
N ASN A 125 2.82 -21.08 -4.00
CA ASN A 125 2.97 -22.34 -4.75
C ASN A 125 3.16 -22.11 -6.25
N GLN A 126 2.39 -21.21 -6.87
CA GLN A 126 2.56 -20.86 -8.28
C GLN A 126 3.93 -20.23 -8.56
N SER A 127 4.42 -19.41 -7.64
CA SER A 127 5.76 -18.81 -7.72
C SER A 127 6.85 -19.88 -7.64
N MET A 128 6.69 -20.88 -6.76
CA MET A 128 7.63 -22.01 -6.61
C MET A 128 7.69 -22.90 -7.86
N VAL A 129 6.56 -23.15 -8.53
CA VAL A 129 6.53 -23.87 -9.82
C VAL A 129 7.33 -23.13 -10.90
N SER A 130 7.30 -21.79 -10.88
CA SER A 130 7.99 -20.95 -11.87
C SER A 130 9.42 -20.59 -11.48
N TYR A 131 9.93 -21.18 -10.39
CA TYR A 131 11.23 -20.84 -9.80
C TYR A 131 12.38 -21.06 -10.79
N ASN A 132 12.49 -22.26 -11.38
CA ASN A 132 13.56 -22.59 -12.33
C ASN A 132 13.38 -21.97 -13.72
N SER A 133 12.16 -21.55 -14.08
CA SER A 133 11.84 -21.03 -15.41
C SER A 133 11.96 -19.51 -15.52
N ASN A 134 11.92 -18.79 -14.39
CA ASN A 134 11.97 -17.33 -14.36
C ASN A 134 12.95 -16.82 -13.29
N HIS A 135 14.10 -16.34 -13.76
CA HIS A 135 15.16 -15.77 -12.92
C HIS A 135 14.70 -14.59 -12.03
N TYR A 136 13.63 -13.86 -12.39
CA TYR A 136 13.06 -12.82 -11.53
C TYR A 136 12.25 -13.42 -10.38
N VAL A 137 11.50 -14.50 -10.63
CA VAL A 137 10.76 -15.25 -9.61
C VAL A 137 11.73 -15.94 -8.67
N GLU A 138 12.77 -16.58 -9.20
CA GLU A 138 13.89 -17.17 -8.44
C GLU A 138 14.43 -16.17 -7.40
N LYS A 139 14.93 -15.02 -7.86
CA LYS A 139 15.46 -13.97 -6.99
C LYS A 139 14.46 -13.45 -5.96
N SER A 140 13.18 -13.38 -6.32
CA SER A 140 12.15 -12.85 -5.45
C SER A 140 11.77 -13.85 -4.36
N VAL A 141 11.68 -15.14 -4.70
CA VAL A 141 11.47 -16.22 -3.73
C VAL A 141 12.66 -16.32 -2.78
N ASP A 142 13.89 -16.26 -3.29
CA ASP A 142 15.10 -16.29 -2.48
C ASP A 142 15.20 -15.07 -1.54
N PHE A 143 14.93 -13.87 -2.06
CA PHE A 143 14.89 -12.66 -1.25
C PHE A 143 13.82 -12.76 -0.16
N MET A 144 12.61 -13.21 -0.50
CA MET A 144 11.52 -13.38 0.45
C MET A 144 11.87 -14.39 1.55
N GLN A 145 12.38 -15.57 1.18
CA GLN A 145 12.77 -16.62 2.11
C GLN A 145 13.93 -16.18 3.01
N SER A 146 14.93 -15.47 2.47
CA SER A 146 16.04 -14.90 3.23
C SER A 146 15.57 -13.78 4.17
N ALA A 147 14.72 -12.88 3.72
CA ALA A 147 14.23 -11.75 4.51
C ALA A 147 13.26 -12.16 5.62
N LEU A 148 12.49 -13.24 5.42
CA LEU A 148 11.54 -13.78 6.40
C LEU A 148 12.09 -14.97 7.18
N GLU A 149 13.34 -15.38 6.92
CA GLU A 149 14.00 -16.54 7.51
C GLU A 149 13.14 -17.84 7.43
N CYS A 150 12.49 -18.04 6.29
CA CYS A 150 11.60 -19.18 6.04
C CYS A 150 12.03 -19.99 4.81
N CYS A 151 11.48 -21.20 4.63
CA CYS A 151 11.82 -22.06 3.49
C CYS A 151 10.63 -22.94 3.10
N GLY A 152 10.23 -22.85 1.83
CA GLY A 152 9.01 -23.50 1.34
C GLY A 152 7.74 -22.74 1.73
N VAL A 153 6.58 -23.34 1.52
CA VAL A 153 5.28 -22.70 1.78
C VAL A 153 4.83 -22.99 3.21
N GLU A 154 4.91 -24.25 3.62
CA GLU A 154 4.72 -24.72 4.98
C GLU A 154 6.04 -25.16 5.61
N ASN A 155 6.91 -25.80 4.83
CA ASN A 155 8.17 -26.35 5.31
C ASN A 155 9.19 -26.59 4.16
N TYR A 156 10.45 -26.81 4.54
CA TYR A 156 11.54 -27.01 3.58
C TYR A 156 11.37 -28.24 2.66
N GLN A 157 10.55 -29.22 3.02
CA GLN A 157 10.30 -30.40 2.18
C GLN A 157 9.42 -30.07 0.97
N ASP A 158 8.71 -28.95 0.98
CA ASP A 158 7.85 -28.52 -0.13
C ASP A 158 8.64 -28.40 -1.44
N TRP A 159 9.92 -28.02 -1.37
CA TRP A 159 10.83 -27.97 -2.52
C TRP A 159 10.96 -29.29 -3.28
N ARG A 160 10.77 -30.43 -2.62
CA ARG A 160 10.82 -31.74 -3.29
C ARG A 160 9.74 -31.89 -4.36
N PHE A 161 8.58 -31.25 -4.16
CA PHE A 161 7.47 -31.33 -5.12
C PHE A 161 7.67 -30.43 -6.35
N PHE A 162 8.61 -29.48 -6.30
CA PHE A 162 8.84 -28.49 -7.36
C PHE A 162 10.18 -28.67 -8.10
N LEU A 163 11.03 -29.61 -7.66
CA LEU A 163 12.37 -29.87 -8.21
C LEU A 163 12.48 -31.18 -9.02
N GLU A 164 11.36 -31.88 -9.25
CA GLU A 164 11.25 -32.99 -10.22
C GLU A 164 10.77 -32.50 -11.59
#